data_AF-A0A3N5RR54-F1
#
_entry.id   AF-A0A3N5RR54-F1
#
_cell.length_a   1.000
_cell.length_b   1.000
_cell.length_c   1.000
_cell.angle_alpha   90.00
_cell.angle_beta   90.00
_cell.angle_gamma   90.00
#
_symmetry.space_group_name_H-M   'P 1'
#
loop_
_entity.id
_entity.type
_entity.pdbx_description
1 polymer ?
#
loop_
_entity_poly.entity_id
_entity_poly.type
_entity_poly.pdbx_seq_one_letter_code
_entity_poly.pdbx_strand_id
1 'polypeptide(L)'
;MHTPLAVLCVAAALSSGTRESTVYTDYREAWRAAQARNLPILVILNPGEEADEELVDLELLQRSQQRRELLSQYVVAVIDTSTPEGAKTHQRFASPQLPRVTVIDKLQKLQIYRAAAPRTAEDWNMVLVKYKAGLYIPPPPRAVVAYVAPANCFT
;
A
#
# COMPACT_ATOMS: atom_id res chain seq x y z
N MET A 1 -15.21 20.09 60.74
CA MET A 1 -15.34 20.34 59.28
C MET A 1 -14.03 19.93 58.60
N HIS A 2 -14.10 19.61 57.31
CA HIS A 2 -13.01 19.44 56.33
C HIS A 2 -12.63 17.99 55.96
N THR A 3 -13.37 17.48 54.97
CA THR A 3 -12.92 16.54 53.95
C THR A 3 -11.78 17.13 53.11
N PRO A 4 -10.90 16.28 52.54
CA PRO A 4 -10.43 16.56 51.20
C PRO A 4 -10.68 15.38 50.25
N LEU A 5 -11.42 15.70 49.18
CA LEU A 5 -11.62 14.92 47.96
C LEU A 5 -10.28 14.75 47.23
N ALA A 6 -9.85 13.51 47.04
CA ALA A 6 -8.75 13.20 46.12
C ALA A 6 -9.30 13.20 44.69
N VAL A 7 -8.89 14.20 43.91
CA VAL A 7 -9.15 14.29 42.46
C VAL A 7 -8.20 13.34 41.75
N LEU A 8 -8.75 12.26 41.19
CA LEU A 8 -8.02 11.32 40.35
C LEU A 8 -7.93 11.88 38.91
N CYS A 9 -6.81 12.52 38.58
CA CYS A 9 -6.52 12.94 37.21
C CYS A 9 -6.14 11.72 36.36
N VAL A 10 -7.05 11.29 35.47
CA VAL A 10 -6.72 10.32 34.41
C VAL A 10 -6.04 11.09 33.27
N ALA A 11 -4.70 11.10 33.27
CA ALA A 11 -3.93 11.58 32.14
C ALA A 11 -3.89 10.50 31.05
N ALA A 12 -4.77 10.61 30.05
CA ALA A 12 -4.67 9.83 28.82
C ALA A 12 -3.47 10.35 28.01
N ALA A 13 -2.32 9.70 28.16
CA ALA A 13 -1.16 9.92 27.30
C ALA A 13 -1.49 9.41 25.89
N LEU A 14 -1.94 10.32 25.01
CA LEU A 14 -1.96 10.10 23.57
C LEU A 14 -0.51 10.10 23.09
N SER A 15 0.14 8.94 23.21
CA SER A 15 1.44 8.68 22.59
C SER A 15 1.23 8.65 21.08
N SER A 16 1.23 9.83 20.46
CA SER A 16 1.41 10.02 19.02
C SER A 16 2.88 9.76 18.69
N GLY A 17 3.33 8.54 18.99
CA GLY A 17 4.62 8.07 18.54
C GLY A 17 4.62 8.13 17.02
N THR A 18 5.50 8.95 16.45
CA THR A 18 5.80 8.99 15.03
C THR A 18 6.12 7.56 14.62
N ARG A 19 5.14 6.85 14.05
CA ARG A 19 5.33 5.46 13.66
C ARG A 19 6.34 5.48 12.53
N GLU A 20 7.48 4.84 12.72
CA GLU A 20 8.39 4.64 11.61
C GLU A 20 7.80 3.58 10.66
N SER A 21 8.03 3.73 9.36
CA SER A 21 7.62 2.72 8.40
C SER A 21 8.44 1.45 8.64
N THR A 22 7.78 0.32 8.87
CA THR A 22 8.49 -0.95 9.06
C THR A 22 8.64 -1.64 7.72
N VAL A 23 9.90 -1.95 7.40
CA VAL A 23 10.33 -2.49 6.11
C VAL A 23 10.74 -3.94 6.32
N TYR A 24 10.26 -4.81 5.45
CA TYR A 24 10.54 -6.23 5.47
C TYR A 24 11.08 -6.69 4.12
N THR A 25 11.98 -7.67 4.14
CA THR A 25 12.49 -8.35 2.95
C THR A 25 11.82 -9.71 2.71
N ASP A 26 11.06 -10.22 3.68
CA ASP A 26 10.21 -11.40 3.53
C ASP A 26 8.72 -10.98 3.53
N TYR A 27 8.00 -11.42 2.49
CA TYR A 27 6.58 -11.11 2.31
C TYR A 27 5.68 -11.65 3.44
N ARG A 28 5.98 -12.81 4.01
CA ARG A 28 5.17 -13.42 5.08
C ARG A 28 5.33 -12.65 6.38
N GLU A 29 6.51 -12.10 6.65
CA GLU A 29 6.72 -11.22 7.80
C GLU A 29 5.94 -9.92 7.65
N ALA A 30 6.04 -9.28 6.48
CA ALA A 30 5.24 -8.10 6.15
C ALA A 30 3.74 -8.36 6.30
N TRP A 31 3.28 -9.51 5.80
CA TRP A 31 1.88 -9.93 5.92
C TRP A 31 1.43 -10.04 7.38
N ARG A 32 2.18 -10.75 8.23
CA ARG A 32 1.86 -10.88 9.65
C ARG A 32 1.87 -9.53 10.38
N ALA A 33 2.87 -8.70 10.10
CA ALA A 33 2.98 -7.37 10.69
C ALA A 33 1.80 -6.46 10.30
N ALA A 34 1.38 -6.52 9.04
CA ALA A 34 0.21 -5.77 8.57
C ALA A 34 -1.09 -6.23 9.22
N GLN A 35 -1.27 -7.54 9.46
CA GLN A 35 -2.43 -8.05 10.22
C GLN A 35 -2.43 -7.51 11.65
N ALA A 36 -1.29 -7.62 12.34
CA ALA A 36 -1.16 -7.17 13.71
C ALA A 36 -1.40 -5.67 13.88
N ARG A 37 -1.07 -4.88 12.86
CA ARG A 37 -1.20 -3.41 12.88
C ARG A 37 -2.45 -2.88 12.19
N ASN A 38 -3.22 -3.73 11.51
CA ASN A 38 -4.37 -3.36 10.68
C ASN A 38 -4.03 -2.28 9.64
N LEU A 39 -2.89 -2.43 8.97
CA LEU A 39 -2.39 -1.51 7.94
C LEU A 39 -2.35 -2.19 6.56
N PRO A 40 -2.49 -1.43 5.46
CA PRO A 40 -2.22 -1.95 4.12
C PRO A 40 -0.74 -2.35 3.95
N ILE A 41 -0.50 -3.27 3.01
CA ILE A 41 0.87 -3.67 2.63
C ILE A 41 1.24 -2.97 1.33
N LEU A 42 2.38 -2.28 1.32
CA LEU A 42 3.03 -1.81 0.10
C LEU A 42 4.10 -2.84 -0.28
N VAL A 43 3.87 -3.58 -1.36
CA VAL A 43 4.80 -4.59 -1.88
C VAL A 43 5.53 -4.01 -3.09
N ILE A 44 6.85 -4.03 -3.03
CA ILE A 44 7.77 -3.62 -4.08
C ILE A 44 8.55 -4.87 -4.48
N LEU A 45 8.33 -5.34 -5.71
CA LEU A 45 9.07 -6.45 -6.29
C LEU A 45 10.14 -5.86 -7.19
N ASN A 46 11.39 -5.95 -6.77
CA ASN A 46 12.54 -5.51 -7.54
C ASN A 46 13.15 -6.69 -8.31
N PRO A 47 13.70 -6.44 -9.51
CA PRO A 47 14.57 -7.42 -10.14
C PRO A 47 15.85 -7.59 -9.30
N GLY A 48 16.68 -8.58 -9.64
CA GLY A 48 18.00 -8.73 -9.01
C GLY A 48 18.90 -7.53 -9.33
N GLU A 49 19.91 -7.27 -8.51
CA GLU A 49 20.80 -6.11 -8.65
C GLU A 49 21.57 -6.08 -9.99
N GLU A 50 21.76 -7.23 -10.62
CA GLU A 50 22.45 -7.39 -11.91
C GLU A 50 21.51 -7.19 -13.13
N ALA A 51 20.24 -6.87 -12.90
CA ALA A 51 19.27 -6.68 -13.97
C ALA A 51 19.40 -5.28 -14.60
N ASP A 52 19.07 -5.17 -15.89
CA ASP A 52 19.09 -3.90 -16.63
C ASP A 52 18.00 -2.92 -16.16
N GLU A 53 16.94 -3.41 -15.50
CA GLU A 53 15.84 -2.58 -15.02
C GLU A 53 16.17 -1.83 -13.72
N GLU A 54 15.75 -0.57 -13.65
CA GLU A 54 15.97 0.29 -12.48
C GLU A 54 15.28 -0.26 -11.23
N LEU A 55 16.05 -0.42 -10.14
CA LEU A 55 15.53 -0.84 -8.84
C LEU A 55 14.72 0.28 -8.20
N VAL A 56 13.63 -0.07 -7.53
CA VAL A 56 12.98 0.88 -6.62
C VAL A 56 13.77 0.92 -5.33
N ASP A 57 14.54 1.99 -5.18
CA ASP A 57 15.28 2.30 -3.96
C ASP A 57 14.35 2.87 -2.89
N LEU A 58 14.36 2.26 -1.70
CA LEU A 58 13.59 2.73 -0.57
C LEU A 58 14.11 4.07 -0.04
N GLU A 59 15.42 4.34 -0.13
CA GLU A 59 15.97 5.62 0.28
C GLU A 59 15.35 6.74 -0.53
N LEU A 60 15.20 6.55 -1.84
CA LEU A 60 14.49 7.49 -2.73
C LEU A 60 13.10 7.79 -2.19
N LEU A 61 12.34 6.78 -1.74
CA LEU A 61 11.01 6.96 -1.16
C LEU A 61 11.05 7.70 0.17
N GLN A 62 12.08 7.50 0.97
CA GLN A 62 12.23 8.11 2.29
C GLN A 62 12.87 9.50 2.27
N ARG A 63 13.36 10.01 1.12
CA ARG A 63 14.03 11.33 1.04
C ARG A 63 13.19 12.48 1.58
N SER A 64 11.87 12.48 1.33
CA SER A 64 10.97 13.55 1.79
C SER A 64 10.30 13.19 3.12
N GLN A 65 10.20 14.15 4.04
CA GLN A 65 9.44 14.00 5.29
C GLN A 65 8.00 13.56 5.03
N GLN A 66 7.34 14.20 4.06
CA GLN A 66 5.97 13.85 3.68
C GLN A 66 5.85 12.38 3.27
N ARG A 67 6.82 11.84 2.51
CA ARG A 67 6.79 10.44 2.12
C ARG A 67 7.06 9.50 3.28
N ARG A 68 7.96 9.86 4.22
CA ARG A 68 8.15 9.07 5.45
C ARG A 68 6.86 8.98 6.26
N GLU A 69 6.14 10.09 6.41
CA GLU A 69 4.83 10.14 7.09
C GLU A 69 3.74 9.34 6.35
N LEU A 70 3.77 9.34 5.01
CA LEU A 70 2.86 8.50 4.23
C LEU A 70 3.21 7.02 4.38
N LEU A 71 4.50 6.66 4.28
CA LEU A 71 4.99 5.29 4.42
C LEU A 71 4.74 4.71 5.81
N SER A 72 4.62 5.54 6.86
CA SER A 72 4.23 5.06 8.18
C SER A 72 2.80 4.50 8.26
N GLN A 73 1.97 4.82 7.26
CA GLN A 73 0.61 4.28 7.11
C GLN A 73 0.59 2.91 6.43
N TYR A 74 1.77 2.37 6.10
CA TYR A 74 1.93 1.09 5.41
C TYR A 74 2.86 0.17 6.21
N VAL A 75 2.72 -1.11 5.96
CA VAL A 75 3.82 -2.06 6.12
C VAL A 75 4.47 -2.25 4.75
N VAL A 76 5.78 -2.01 4.66
CA VAL A 76 6.51 -2.03 3.39
C VAL A 76 7.24 -3.37 3.25
N ALA A 77 7.07 -4.02 2.10
CA ALA A 77 7.80 -5.23 1.73
C ALA A 77 8.62 -4.93 0.47
N VAL A 78 9.95 -4.95 0.58
CA VAL A 78 10.87 -4.81 -0.56
C VAL A 78 11.46 -6.18 -0.84
N ILE A 79 11.03 -6.79 -1.93
CA ILE A 79 11.33 -8.18 -2.26
C ILE A 79 12.26 -8.20 -3.47
N ASP A 80 13.45 -8.75 -3.29
CA ASP A 80 14.35 -9.11 -4.37
C ASP A 80 13.88 -10.42 -5.03
N THR A 81 13.43 -10.32 -6.27
CA THR A 81 12.89 -11.44 -7.03
C THR A 81 13.94 -12.42 -7.57
N SER A 82 15.23 -12.09 -7.47
CA SER A 82 16.33 -13.01 -7.78
C SER A 82 16.52 -14.09 -6.71
N THR A 83 16.07 -13.83 -5.48
CA THR A 83 16.10 -14.81 -4.40
C THR A 83 15.06 -15.92 -4.60
N PRO A 84 15.28 -17.16 -4.10
CA PRO A 84 14.30 -18.24 -4.25
C PRO A 84 12.91 -17.92 -3.66
N GLU A 85 12.87 -17.23 -2.52
CA GLU A 85 11.60 -16.82 -1.88
C GLU A 85 10.96 -15.63 -2.60
N GLY A 86 11.76 -14.69 -3.10
CA GLY A 86 11.29 -13.58 -3.92
C GLY A 86 10.71 -14.05 -5.26
N ALA A 87 11.34 -15.02 -5.92
CA ALA A 87 10.82 -15.62 -7.15
C ALA A 87 9.44 -16.29 -6.94
N LYS A 88 9.27 -17.04 -5.82
CA LYS A 88 7.97 -17.60 -5.44
C LYS A 88 6.93 -16.51 -5.19
N THR A 89 7.34 -15.42 -4.54
CA THR A 89 6.47 -14.27 -4.28
C THR A 89 6.07 -13.63 -5.60
N HIS A 90 7.01 -13.39 -6.52
CA HIS A 90 6.76 -12.83 -7.84
C HIS A 90 5.75 -13.65 -8.64
N GLN A 91 5.89 -14.98 -8.65
CA GLN A 91 4.96 -15.90 -9.30
C GLN A 91 3.53 -15.77 -8.74
N ARG A 92 3.37 -15.65 -7.41
CA ARG A 92 2.05 -15.47 -6.78
C ARG A 92 1.36 -14.18 -7.17
N PHE A 93 2.13 -13.12 -7.42
CA PHE A 93 1.59 -11.85 -7.87
C PHE A 93 1.27 -11.88 -9.37
N ALA A 94 1.61 -12.95 -10.10
CA ALA A 94 1.35 -13.15 -11.52
C ALA A 94 1.79 -11.94 -12.38
N SER A 95 2.93 -11.34 -12.03
CA SER A 95 3.44 -10.11 -12.65
C SER A 95 4.52 -10.44 -13.67
N PRO A 96 4.37 -10.06 -14.95
CA PRO A 96 5.43 -10.29 -15.92
C PRO A 96 6.48 -9.17 -15.94
N GLN A 97 6.16 -7.98 -15.43
CA GLN A 97 7.02 -6.79 -15.52
C GLN A 97 7.56 -6.40 -14.14
N LEU A 98 8.87 -6.12 -14.10
CA LEU A 98 9.61 -5.60 -12.96
C LEU A 98 10.23 -4.24 -13.30
N PRO A 99 10.50 -3.38 -12.30
CA PRO A 99 10.01 -3.48 -10.93
C PRO A 99 8.48 -3.32 -10.85
N ARG A 100 7.85 -4.02 -9.90
CA ARG A 100 6.39 -4.01 -9.70
C ARG A 100 6.03 -3.44 -8.35
N VAL A 101 5.01 -2.60 -8.32
CA VAL A 101 4.44 -2.06 -7.08
C VAL A 101 2.99 -2.51 -6.95
N THR A 102 2.66 -3.06 -5.78
CA THR A 102 1.33 -3.53 -5.42
C THR A 102 0.94 -3.01 -4.05
N VAL A 103 -0.29 -2.55 -3.89
CA VAL A 103 -0.86 -2.27 -2.57
C VAL A 103 -1.93 -3.31 -2.28
N ILE A 104 -1.79 -3.97 -1.14
CA ILE A 104 -2.78 -4.92 -0.61
C ILE A 104 -3.60 -4.21 0.46
N ASP A 105 -4.92 -4.42 0.44
CA ASP A 105 -5.83 -3.85 1.44
C ASP A 105 -5.51 -4.33 2.87
N LYS A 106 -6.00 -3.60 3.88
CA LYS A 106 -5.71 -3.92 5.28
C LYS A 106 -6.31 -5.27 5.74
N LEU A 107 -7.35 -5.74 5.06
CA LEU A 107 -7.94 -7.07 5.30
C LEU A 107 -7.16 -8.19 4.59
N GLN A 108 -6.21 -7.82 3.73
CA GLN A 108 -5.34 -8.71 2.99
C GLN A 108 -6.09 -9.69 2.09
N LYS A 109 -7.18 -9.20 1.48
CA LYS A 109 -8.02 -9.96 0.55
C LYS A 109 -7.80 -9.54 -0.89
N LEU A 110 -7.42 -8.27 -1.12
CA LEU A 110 -7.41 -7.68 -2.46
C LEU A 110 -6.14 -6.86 -2.71
N GLN A 111 -5.60 -7.01 -3.93
CA GLN A 111 -4.63 -6.08 -4.49
C GLN A 111 -5.39 -4.85 -5.01
N ILE A 112 -5.44 -3.78 -4.23
CA ILE A 112 -6.19 -2.55 -4.54
C ILE A 112 -5.44 -1.60 -5.48
N TYR A 113 -4.14 -1.83 -5.66
CA TYR A 113 -3.29 -1.18 -6.64
C TYR A 113 -2.28 -2.17 -7.18
N ARG A 114 -2.02 -2.14 -8.48
CA ARG A 114 -1.04 -3.02 -9.12
C ARG A 114 -0.52 -2.39 -10.42
N ALA A 115 0.71 -1.90 -10.46
CA ALA A 115 1.30 -1.34 -11.66
C ALA A 115 2.84 -1.50 -11.66
N ALA A 116 3.47 -1.20 -12.80
CA ALA A 116 4.91 -0.96 -12.82
C ALA A 116 5.28 0.14 -11.81
N ALA A 117 6.53 0.16 -11.35
CA ALA A 117 6.94 1.15 -10.37
C ALA A 117 6.70 2.59 -10.85
N PRO A 118 6.11 3.45 -10.00
CA PRO A 118 6.03 4.88 -10.28
C PRO A 118 7.42 5.45 -10.56
N ARG A 119 7.53 6.27 -11.62
CA ARG A 119 8.81 6.80 -12.09
C ARG A 119 9.21 8.11 -11.44
N THR A 120 8.25 8.87 -10.92
CA THR A 120 8.47 10.19 -10.31
C THR A 120 8.06 10.21 -8.84
N ALA A 121 8.61 11.16 -8.08
CA ALA A 121 8.24 11.34 -6.67
C ALA A 121 6.75 11.72 -6.52
N GLU A 122 6.21 12.47 -7.47
CA GLU A 122 4.81 12.88 -7.55
C GLU A 122 3.89 11.67 -7.74
N ASP A 123 4.26 10.74 -8.64
CA ASP A 123 3.49 9.50 -8.85
C ASP A 123 3.47 8.65 -7.57
N TRP A 124 4.60 8.54 -6.87
CA TRP A 124 4.67 7.88 -5.57
C TRP A 124 3.75 8.53 -4.54
N ASN A 125 3.77 9.86 -4.43
CA ASN A 125 2.89 10.60 -3.53
C ASN A 125 1.42 10.33 -3.85
N MET A 126 1.04 10.33 -5.13
CA MET A 126 -0.33 10.04 -5.55
C MET A 126 -0.76 8.63 -5.12
N VAL A 127 0.06 7.62 -5.35
CA VAL A 127 -0.23 6.23 -4.95
C VAL A 127 -0.37 6.13 -3.43
N LEU A 128 0.60 6.67 -2.69
CA LEU A 128 0.62 6.60 -1.22
C LEU A 128 -0.56 7.38 -0.60
N VAL A 129 -0.93 8.54 -1.15
CA VAL A 129 -2.09 9.30 -0.66
C VAL A 129 -3.40 8.58 -0.98
N LYS A 130 -3.54 8.05 -2.19
CA LYS A 130 -4.78 7.41 -2.66
C LYS A 130 -5.10 6.13 -1.88
N TYR A 131 -4.09 5.34 -1.54
CA TYR A 131 -4.30 4.00 -0.97
C TYR A 131 -4.00 3.88 0.53
N LYS A 132 -3.64 4.97 1.25
CA LYS A 132 -3.27 4.92 2.68
C LYS A 132 -4.35 4.35 3.60
N ALA A 133 -5.63 4.47 3.21
CA ALA A 133 -6.73 3.91 3.97
C ALA A 133 -6.76 2.37 3.93
N GLY A 134 -6.08 1.76 2.96
CA GLY A 134 -6.07 0.30 2.76
C GLY A 134 -7.46 -0.26 2.51
N LEU A 135 -8.35 0.51 1.87
CA LEU A 135 -9.72 0.11 1.57
C LEU A 135 -9.88 -0.11 0.07
N TYR A 136 -10.48 -1.24 -0.29
CA TYR A 136 -11.00 -1.43 -1.63
C TYR A 136 -12.28 -0.60 -1.79
N ILE A 137 -12.28 0.31 -2.77
CA ILE A 137 -13.46 1.04 -3.19
C ILE A 137 -13.89 0.42 -4.53
N PRO A 138 -15.01 -0.31 -4.60
CA PRO A 138 -15.48 -0.86 -5.87
C PRO A 138 -15.76 0.28 -6.84
N PRO A 139 -15.47 0.11 -8.14
CA PRO A 139 -15.90 1.07 -9.13
C PRO A 139 -17.42 1.22 -9.06
N PRO A 140 -17.96 2.43 -9.32
CA PRO A 140 -19.41 2.58 -9.41
C PRO A 140 -19.93 1.60 -10.47
N PRO A 141 -21.11 0.98 -10.26
CA PRO A 141 -21.70 0.12 -11.27
C PRO A 141 -21.77 0.89 -12.58
N ARG A 142 -21.26 0.30 -13.67
CA ARG A 142 -21.35 0.92 -14.99
C ARG A 142 -22.83 1.16 -15.27
N ALA A 143 -23.19 2.41 -15.52
CA ALA A 143 -24.51 2.73 -16.04
C ALA A 143 -24.68 1.94 -17.35
N VAL A 144 -25.60 0.99 -17.36
CA VAL A 144 -25.98 0.30 -18.59
C VAL A 144 -26.71 1.34 -19.42
N VAL A 145 -26.02 1.92 -20.40
CA VAL A 145 -26.68 2.77 -21.40
C VAL A 145 -27.55 1.83 -22.22
N ALA A 146 -28.84 1.82 -21.92
CA ALA A 146 -29.82 1.09 -22.73
C ALA A 146 -29.77 1.68 -24.15
N TYR A 147 -29.31 0.89 -25.10
CA TYR A 147 -29.36 1.24 -26.51
C TYR A 147 -30.84 1.23 -26.94
N VAL A 148 -31.44 2.41 -27.05
CA VAL A 148 -32.75 2.57 -27.68
C VAL A 148 -32.50 2.57 -29.18
N ALA A 149 -32.83 1.46 -29.85
CA ALA A 149 -32.75 1.39 -31.30
C ALA A 149 -33.66 2.46 -31.93
N PRO A 150 -33.19 3.22 -32.93
CA PRO A 150 -34.04 4.16 -33.64
C PRO A 150 -35.14 3.39 -34.37
N ALA A 151 -36.39 3.84 -34.21
CA ALA A 151 -37.52 3.31 -34.95
C ALA A 151 -37.31 3.57 -36.45
N ASN A 152 -37.19 2.48 -37.22
CA ASN A 152 -37.18 2.54 -38.68
C ASN A 152 -38.53 3.05 -39.17
N CYS A 153 -38.59 4.33 -39.54
CA CYS A 153 -39.64 4.85 -40.43
C CYS A 153 -39.23 4.54 -41.87
N PHE A 154 -39.70 3.42 -42.42
CA PHE A 154 -39.74 3.22 -43.87
C PHE A 154 -41.17 3.48 -44.34
N THR A 155 -41.32 4.55 -45.12
CA THR A 155 -42.47 4.87 -45.98
C THR A 155 -42.40 4.09 -47.28
#